data_AF-A0A7C6B4G0-F1
#
_entry.id   AF-A0A7C6B4G0-F1
#
_cell.length_a   1.000
_cell.length_b   1.000
_cell.length_c   1.000
_cell.angle_alpha   90.00
_cell.angle_beta   90.00
_cell.angle_gamma   90.00
#
_symmetry.space_group_name_H-M   'P 1'
#
loop_
_entity.id
_entity.type
_entity.pdbx_description
1 polymer ?
#
loop_
_entity_poly.entity_id
_entity_poly.type
_entity_poly.pdbx_seq_one_letter_code
_entity_poly.pdbx_strand_id
1 'polypeptide(L)'
;MSTTETPQKLYAAREPIFPRRVSGKFRRLKWWIMAVTLGIYYITPWIRWDRGSNLPDQAVLIDLANRRFYFFWIEIWPHEFYFIAGLLIMAGLGLFLFTSALGRVWCGYACPQTVWTDLFILVERWIE
;
A
#
# COMPACT_ATOMS: atom_id res chain seq x y z
N MET A 1 8.89 59.48 -11.67
CA MET A 1 8.22 58.52 -10.76
C MET A 1 7.58 57.46 -11.63
N SER A 2 8.16 56.27 -11.71
CA SER A 2 7.58 55.13 -12.43
C SER A 2 6.55 54.49 -11.50
N THR A 3 5.27 54.60 -11.87
CA THR A 3 4.16 53.92 -11.21
C THR A 3 4.28 52.42 -11.47
N THR A 4 4.57 51.66 -10.42
CA THR A 4 4.60 50.20 -10.45
C THR A 4 3.15 49.71 -10.56
N GLU A 5 2.67 49.43 -11.76
CA GLU A 5 1.36 48.80 -11.95
C GLU A 5 1.43 47.36 -11.44
N THR A 6 0.69 47.06 -10.37
CA THR A 6 0.53 45.70 -9.87
C THR A 6 -0.21 44.88 -10.93
N PRO A 7 0.39 43.79 -11.46
CA PRO A 7 -0.23 43.04 -12.55
C PRO A 7 -1.60 42.49 -12.12
N GLN A 8 -2.63 42.73 -12.93
CA GLN A 8 -3.99 42.27 -12.69
C GLN A 8 -4.00 40.73 -12.56
N LYS A 9 -4.43 40.23 -11.39
CA LYS A 9 -4.62 38.79 -11.18
C LYS A 9 -5.82 38.31 -12.01
N LEU A 10 -5.54 37.71 -13.17
CA LEU A 10 -6.53 37.16 -14.11
C LEU A 10 -7.16 35.83 -13.66
N TYR A 11 -6.64 35.22 -12.60
CA TYR A 11 -7.10 33.94 -12.07
C TYR A 11 -7.53 34.06 -10.62
N ALA A 12 -8.71 33.55 -10.31
CA ALA A 12 -9.15 33.36 -8.93
C ALA A 12 -8.20 32.37 -8.23
N ALA A 13 -7.81 32.68 -6.99
CA ALA A 13 -7.05 31.75 -6.17
C ALA A 13 -7.90 30.48 -5.96
N ARG A 14 -7.31 29.31 -6.22
CA ARG A 14 -8.01 28.03 -6.04
C ARG A 14 -8.24 27.82 -4.55
N GLU A 15 -9.50 27.76 -4.14
CA GLU A 15 -9.84 27.33 -2.78
C GLU A 15 -9.49 25.84 -2.62
N PRO A 16 -8.69 25.47 -1.59
CA PRO A 16 -8.37 24.08 -1.34
C PRO A 16 -9.62 23.34 -0.88
N ILE A 17 -10.00 22.30 -1.64
CA ILE A 17 -11.16 21.46 -1.33
C ILE A 17 -10.69 20.34 -0.40
N PHE A 18 -11.00 20.47 0.88
CA PHE A 18 -10.68 19.42 1.86
C PHE A 18 -11.85 18.43 2.00
N PRO A 19 -11.56 17.11 2.05
CA PRO A 19 -12.59 16.13 2.31
C PRO A 19 -13.19 16.33 3.72
N ARG A 20 -14.50 16.11 3.87
CA ARG A 20 -15.19 16.20 5.17
C ARG A 20 -14.70 15.13 6.14
N ARG A 21 -14.58 15.45 7.43
CA ARG A 21 -14.31 14.45 8.48
C ARG A 21 -15.57 13.61 8.72
N VAL A 22 -15.45 12.29 8.53
CA VAL A 22 -16.55 11.34 8.74
C VAL A 22 -16.18 10.41 9.90
N SER A 23 -17.10 10.22 10.86
CA SER A 23 -16.97 9.29 11.98
C SER A 23 -18.00 8.14 11.84
N GLY A 24 -17.66 6.94 12.33
CA GLY A 24 -18.57 5.79 12.27
C GLY A 24 -17.88 4.43 12.41
N LYS A 25 -18.67 3.36 12.50
CA LYS A 25 -18.21 1.97 12.63
C LYS A 25 -17.33 1.55 11.44
N PHE A 26 -17.79 1.82 10.21
CA PHE A 26 -17.04 1.54 8.98
C PHE A 26 -15.73 2.32 8.88
N ARG A 27 -15.69 3.56 9.40
CA ARG A 27 -14.45 4.34 9.48
C ARG A 27 -13.44 3.68 10.42
N ARG A 28 -13.90 3.21 11.59
CA ARG A 28 -13.05 2.48 12.56
C ARG A 28 -12.53 1.16 11.97
N LEU A 29 -13.35 0.43 11.23
CA LEU A 29 -12.90 -0.77 10.50
C LEU A 29 -11.79 -0.43 9.50
N LYS A 30 -11.93 0.66 8.74
CA LYS A 30 -10.89 1.11 7.82
C LYS A 30 -9.57 1.41 8.52
N TRP A 31 -9.60 2.03 9.71
CA TRP A 31 -8.41 2.26 10.53
C TRP A 31 -7.71 0.97 10.94
N TRP A 32 -8.47 -0.04 11.36
CA TRP A 32 -7.92 -1.36 11.66
C TRP A 32 -7.28 -2.01 10.45
N ILE A 33 -7.97 -2.03 9.30
CA ILE A 33 -7.43 -2.62 8.06
C ILE A 33 -6.14 -1.90 7.64
N MET A 34 -6.12 -0.57 7.70
CA MET A 34 -4.94 0.23 7.39
C MET A 34 -3.77 -0.08 8.33
N ALA A 35 -4.02 -0.16 9.64
CA ALA A 35 -2.97 -0.49 10.61
C ALA A 35 -2.39 -1.89 10.35
N VAL A 36 -3.24 -2.87 9.99
CA VAL A 36 -2.81 -4.22 9.66
C VAL A 36 -2.00 -4.25 8.35
N THR A 37 -2.47 -3.61 7.28
CA THR A 37 -1.77 -3.65 5.98
C THR A 37 -0.44 -2.92 6.02
N LEU A 38 -0.38 -1.75 6.66
CA LEU A 38 0.88 -1.02 6.89
C LEU A 38 1.79 -1.79 7.84
N GLY A 39 1.23 -2.38 8.90
CA GLY A 39 1.98 -3.23 9.83
C GLY A 39 2.67 -4.38 9.11
N ILE A 40 1.93 -5.14 8.28
CA ILE A 40 2.53 -6.21 7.46
C ILE A 40 3.63 -5.64 6.55
N TYR A 41 3.37 -4.55 5.84
CA TYR A 41 4.33 -3.97 4.91
C TYR A 41 5.66 -3.58 5.59
N TYR A 42 5.58 -2.89 6.73
CA TYR A 42 6.77 -2.40 7.44
C TYR A 42 7.44 -3.45 8.33
N ILE A 43 6.69 -4.40 8.87
CA ILE A 43 7.25 -5.41 9.79
C ILE A 43 7.88 -6.56 9.01
N THR A 44 7.31 -6.95 7.85
CA THR A 44 7.80 -8.10 7.06
C THR A 44 9.31 -8.11 6.82
N PRO A 45 9.98 -7.02 6.40
CA PRO A 45 11.43 -7.05 6.17
C PRO A 45 12.26 -7.15 7.46
N TRP A 46 11.70 -6.80 8.62
CA TRP A 46 12.40 -6.87 9.91
C TRP A 46 12.32 -8.25 10.56
N ILE A 47 11.42 -9.12 10.08
CA ILE A 47 11.31 -10.48 10.59
C ILE A 47 12.54 -11.25 10.12
N ARG A 48 13.40 -11.60 11.09
CA ARG A 48 14.51 -12.52 10.88
C ARG A 48 14.01 -13.96 10.90
N TRP A 49 14.51 -14.76 9.98
CA TRP A 49 14.13 -16.14 9.75
C TRP A 49 15.40 -16.94 9.46
N ASP A 50 15.79 -17.77 10.43
CA ASP A 50 16.99 -18.61 10.31
C ASP A 50 16.72 -19.76 9.35
N ARG A 51 17.53 -19.85 8.29
CA ARG A 51 17.49 -20.89 7.25
C ARG A 51 18.80 -21.68 7.16
N GLY A 52 19.71 -21.48 8.11
CA GLY A 52 21.06 -22.07 8.13
C GLY A 52 22.16 -21.05 7.80
N SER A 53 23.40 -21.39 8.15
CA SER A 53 24.53 -20.44 8.28
C SER A 53 25.00 -19.74 7.00
N ASN A 54 24.58 -20.22 5.81
CA ASN A 54 25.06 -19.70 4.51
C ASN A 54 23.96 -18.96 3.73
N LEU A 55 22.76 -18.84 4.30
CA LEU A 55 21.60 -18.25 3.64
C LEU A 55 21.20 -16.95 4.34
N PRO A 56 20.68 -15.96 3.61
CA PRO A 56 20.28 -14.70 4.21
C PRO A 56 19.09 -14.88 5.16
N ASP A 57 19.14 -14.18 6.30
CA ASP A 57 18.20 -14.36 7.42
C ASP A 57 16.88 -13.59 7.27
N GLN A 58 16.58 -12.95 6.14
CA GLN A 58 15.38 -12.10 6.01
C GLN A 58 14.15 -12.91 5.59
N ALA A 59 13.05 -12.87 6.35
CA ALA A 59 11.87 -13.72 6.12
C ALA A 59 11.36 -13.70 4.66
N VAL A 60 11.17 -12.50 4.08
CA VAL A 60 10.83 -12.35 2.66
C VAL A 60 11.95 -11.57 1.97
N LEU A 61 12.68 -12.23 1.07
CA LEU A 61 13.81 -11.64 0.35
C LEU A 61 13.76 -12.02 -1.13
N ILE A 62 13.87 -11.02 -1.99
CA ILE A 62 14.08 -11.20 -3.42
C ILE A 62 15.57 -11.04 -3.68
N ASP A 63 16.30 -12.15 -3.80
CA ASP A 63 17.72 -12.15 -4.11
C ASP A 63 17.93 -12.17 -5.62
N LEU A 64 18.15 -10.97 -6.17
CA LEU A 64 18.39 -10.77 -7.60
C LEU A 64 19.76 -11.28 -8.05
N ALA A 65 20.75 -11.32 -7.15
CA ALA A 65 22.11 -11.72 -7.48
C ALA A 65 22.20 -13.23 -7.69
N ASN A 66 21.60 -14.01 -6.80
CA ASN A 66 21.55 -15.47 -6.91
C ASN A 66 20.33 -15.99 -7.68
N ARG A 67 19.45 -15.08 -8.13
CA ARG A 67 18.15 -15.39 -8.79
C ARG A 67 17.30 -16.33 -7.94
N ARG A 68 17.23 -16.07 -6.63
CA ARG A 68 16.46 -16.87 -5.67
C ARG A 68 15.43 -15.99 -4.97
N PHE A 69 14.23 -16.52 -4.80
CA PHE A 69 13.18 -15.86 -4.03
C PHE A 69 12.95 -16.64 -2.75
N TYR A 70 13.04 -15.96 -1.62
CA TYR A 70 12.84 -16.55 -0.31
C TYR A 70 11.52 -16.05 0.30
N PHE A 71 10.63 -16.98 0.63
CA PHE A 71 9.38 -16.75 1.37
C PHE A 71 9.35 -17.65 2.59
N PHE A 72 9.81 -17.15 3.74
CA PHE A 72 9.96 -17.91 4.98
C PHE A 72 10.80 -19.18 4.77
N TRP A 73 10.21 -20.38 4.80
CA TRP A 73 10.89 -21.66 4.52
C TRP A 73 10.86 -22.06 3.04
N ILE A 74 10.05 -21.39 2.22
CA ILE A 74 9.90 -21.70 0.81
C ILE A 74 11.01 -20.98 0.03
N GLU A 75 11.92 -21.75 -0.55
CA GLU A 75 12.89 -21.28 -1.52
C GLU A 75 12.33 -21.55 -2.92
N ILE A 76 12.17 -20.50 -3.73
CA ILE A 76 11.64 -20.63 -5.10
C ILE A 76 12.79 -20.38 -6.06
N TRP A 77 13.15 -21.44 -6.79
CA TRP A 77 14.13 -21.36 -7.86
C TRP A 77 13.51 -20.82 -9.16
N PRO A 78 14.31 -20.29 -10.10
CA PRO A 78 13.81 -19.76 -11.37
C PRO A 78 12.99 -20.77 -12.18
N HIS A 79 13.31 -22.06 -12.09
CA HIS A 79 12.56 -23.12 -12.75
C HIS A 79 11.21 -23.40 -12.07
N GLU A 80 11.10 -23.13 -10.77
CA GLU A 80 9.91 -23.34 -9.95
C GLU A 80 8.98 -22.10 -9.89
N PHE A 81 9.23 -21.13 -10.77
CA PHE A 81 8.47 -19.89 -10.84
C PHE A 81 6.97 -20.09 -11.11
N TYR A 82 6.56 -21.28 -11.57
CA TYR A 82 5.17 -21.66 -11.75
C TYR A 82 4.35 -21.60 -10.44
N PHE A 83 4.96 -21.79 -9.27
CA PHE A 83 4.27 -21.60 -7.98
C PHE A 83 3.83 -20.14 -7.78
N ILE A 84 4.69 -19.18 -8.11
CA ILE A 84 4.38 -17.76 -8.02
C ILE A 84 3.30 -17.39 -9.04
N ALA A 85 3.45 -17.85 -10.28
CA ALA A 85 2.44 -17.60 -11.32
C ALA A 85 1.06 -18.15 -10.93
N GLY A 86 0.99 -19.37 -10.41
CA GLY A 86 -0.23 -19.97 -9.90
C GLY A 86 -0.86 -19.16 -8.75
N LEU A 87 -0.03 -18.70 -7.79
CA LEU A 87 -0.49 -17.84 -6.70
C LEU A 87 -1.05 -16.50 -7.20
N LEU A 88 -0.38 -15.87 -8.18
CA LEU A 88 -0.85 -14.61 -8.78
C LEU A 88 -2.17 -14.80 -9.55
N ILE A 89 -2.33 -15.91 -10.27
CA ILE A 89 -3.59 -16.24 -10.96
C ILE A 89 -4.71 -16.44 -9.93
N MET A 90 -4.47 -17.21 -8.88
CA MET A 90 -5.45 -17.42 -7.81
C MET A 90 -5.80 -16.13 -7.08
N ALA A 91 -4.81 -15.26 -6.82
CA ALA A 91 -5.04 -13.93 -6.24
C ALA A 91 -5.87 -13.04 -7.17
N GLY A 92 -5.58 -13.04 -8.47
CA GLY A 92 -6.32 -12.28 -9.47
C GLY A 92 -7.77 -12.75 -9.60
N LEU A 93 -7.99 -14.06 -9.72
CA LEU A 93 -9.33 -14.65 -9.74
C LEU A 93 -10.08 -14.40 -8.43
N GLY A 94 -9.42 -14.57 -7.29
CA GLY A 94 -9.98 -14.30 -5.97
C GLY A 94 -10.40 -12.84 -5.82
N LEU A 95 -9.55 -11.90 -6.25
CA LEU A 95 -9.86 -10.47 -6.25
C LEU A 95 -11.03 -10.15 -7.18
N PHE A 96 -11.04 -10.71 -8.39
CA PHE A 96 -12.12 -10.51 -9.35
C PHE A 96 -13.47 -10.99 -8.80
N LEU A 97 -13.51 -12.21 -8.25
CA LEU A 97 -14.70 -12.76 -7.61
C LEU A 97 -15.15 -11.92 -6.42
N PHE A 98 -14.22 -11.50 -5.55
CA PHE A 98 -14.52 -10.63 -4.42
C PHE A 98 -15.11 -9.28 -4.87
N THR A 99 -14.55 -8.68 -5.93
CA THR A 99 -15.06 -7.41 -6.48
C THR A 99 -16.41 -7.56 -7.17
N SER A 100 -16.68 -8.72 -7.80
CA SER A 100 -17.98 -9.00 -8.42
C SER A 100 -19.07 -9.23 -7.35
N ALA A 101 -18.72 -9.89 -6.24
CA ALA A 101 -19.69 -10.21 -5.17
C ALA A 101 -19.94 -9.04 -4.20
N LEU A 102 -18.89 -8.31 -3.79
CA LEU A 102 -18.96 -7.28 -2.75
C LEU A 102 -18.72 -5.86 -3.30
N GLY A 103 -18.53 -5.71 -4.62
CA GLY A 103 -18.34 -4.42 -5.28
C GLY A 103 -17.03 -3.74 -4.87
N ARG A 104 -17.13 -2.46 -4.48
CA ARG A 104 -15.96 -1.58 -4.21
C ARG A 104 -15.33 -1.77 -2.83
N VAL A 105 -15.68 -2.81 -2.09
CA VAL A 105 -15.14 -3.04 -0.73
C VAL A 105 -13.62 -3.17 -0.76
N TRP A 106 -13.06 -3.91 -1.72
CA TRP A 106 -11.60 -4.03 -1.83
C TRP A 106 -10.94 -2.67 -2.09
N CYS A 107 -11.41 -1.98 -3.12
CA CYS A 107 -10.88 -0.67 -3.53
C CYS A 107 -11.05 0.40 -2.44
N GLY A 108 -12.11 0.32 -1.63
CA GLY A 108 -12.42 1.30 -0.58
C GLY A 108 -11.68 1.09 0.74
N TYR A 109 -11.22 -0.13 1.04
CA TYR A 109 -10.66 -0.47 2.36
C TYR A 109 -9.21 -0.98 2.32
N ALA A 110 -8.85 -1.82 1.35
CA ALA A 110 -7.57 -2.53 1.35
C ALA A 110 -6.62 -2.11 0.22
N CYS A 111 -7.12 -1.43 -0.82
CA CYS A 111 -6.28 -0.97 -1.93
C CYS A 111 -5.12 -0.10 -1.42
N PRO A 112 -3.86 -0.39 -1.81
CA PRO A 112 -2.70 0.36 -1.33
C PRO A 112 -2.84 1.87 -1.56
N GLN A 113 -3.31 2.28 -2.74
CA GLN A 113 -3.52 3.70 -3.06
C GLN A 113 -4.47 4.38 -2.06
N THR A 114 -5.56 3.71 -1.69
CA THR A 114 -6.54 4.21 -0.72
C THR A 114 -5.96 4.28 0.69
N VAL A 115 -5.18 3.29 1.10
CA VAL A 115 -4.54 3.23 2.42
C VAL A 115 -3.54 4.38 2.59
N TRP A 116 -2.63 4.56 1.63
CA TRP A 116 -1.63 5.62 1.68
C TRP A 116 -2.25 7.03 1.61
N THR A 117 -3.28 7.22 0.78
CA THR A 117 -3.95 8.52 0.65
C THR A 117 -4.70 8.87 1.94
N ASP A 118 -5.36 7.91 2.59
CA ASP A 118 -6.06 8.14 3.87
C ASP A 118 -5.08 8.40 5.01
N LEU A 119 -3.91 7.76 4.99
CA LEU A 119 -2.81 8.06 5.91
C LEU A 119 -2.28 9.48 5.70
N PHE A 120 -2.05 9.89 4.46
CA PHE A 120 -1.57 11.24 4.14
C PHE A 120 -2.54 12.32 4.62
N ILE A 121 -3.84 12.19 4.32
CA ILE A 121 -4.87 13.14 4.75
C ILE A 121 -5.00 13.20 6.28
N LEU A 122 -4.75 12.09 6.99
CA LEU A 122 -4.69 12.10 8.45
C LEU A 122 -3.54 12.94 8.95
N VAL A 123 -2.34 12.70 8.40
CA VAL A 123 -1.11 13.40 8.80
C VAL A 123 -1.24 14.89 8.50
N GLU A 124 -1.75 15.26 7.32
CA GLU A 124 -2.04 16.64 6.94
C GLU A 124 -2.92 17.34 7.98
N ARG A 125 -4.08 16.76 8.31
CA ARG A 125 -5.00 17.30 9.35
C ARG A 125 -4.46 17.28 10.78
N TRP A 126 -3.37 16.57 11.02
CA TRP A 126 -2.72 16.57 12.33
C TRP A 126 -1.68 17.69 12.44
N ILE A 127 -1.14 18.12 11.30
CA ILE A 127 -0.11 19.16 11.20
C ILE A 127 -0.75 20.54 10.97
N GLU A 128 -1.77 20.63 10.11
CA GLU A 128 -2.56 21.84 9.79
C GLU A 128 -3.83 21.93 10.64
#